data_AF-A0A3M1V7Y9-F1
#
_entry.id   AF-A0A3M1V7Y9-F1
#
_cell.length_a   1.000
_cell.length_b   1.000
_cell.length_c   1.000
_cell.angle_alpha   90.00
_cell.angle_beta   90.00
_cell.angle_gamma   90.00
#
_symmetry.space_group_name_H-M   'P 1'
#
loop_
_entity.id
_entity.type
_entity.pdbx_description
1 polymer ?
#
loop_
_entity_poly.entity_id
_entity_poly.type
_entity_poly.pdbx_seq_one_letter_code
_entity_poly.pdbx_strand_id
1 'polypeptide(L)'
;MSNVDSLAEQHIRRYESRLEHLDELIGKVRSRLEAHPQREQHEKALADILARRDELQVRVDDVKLNHPQNLTEELEEDGPIMGIADAIAAELDALLKKLGA
;
A
#
# COMPACT_ATOMS: atom_id res chain seq x y z
N MET A 1 -4.09 1.76 -29.60
CA MET A 1 -4.29 2.00 -28.15
C MET A 1 -5.53 2.84 -28.01
N SER A 2 -6.53 2.33 -27.28
CA SER A 2 -7.76 3.06 -26.98
C SER A 2 -7.56 3.98 -25.78
N ASN A 3 -8.46 4.97 -25.59
CA ASN A 3 -8.43 5.88 -24.44
C ASN A 3 -8.58 5.14 -23.09
N VAL A 4 -9.20 3.95 -23.11
CA VAL A 4 -9.39 3.09 -21.94
C VAL A 4 -8.07 2.41 -21.55
N ASP A 5 -7.27 1.98 -22.53
CA ASP A 5 -5.96 1.34 -22.27
C ASP A 5 -4.99 2.34 -21.61
N SER A 6 -4.98 3.60 -22.07
CA SER A 6 -4.14 4.64 -21.47
C SER A 6 -4.56 5.02 -20.06
N LEU A 7 -5.87 5.02 -19.78
CA LEU A 7 -6.39 5.30 -18.44
C LEU A 7 -6.04 4.15 -17.48
N ALA A 8 -6.26 2.91 -17.91
CA ALA A 8 -5.83 1.71 -17.19
C ALA A 8 -4.34 1.75 -16.81
N GLU A 9 -3.46 2.02 -17.77
CA GLU A 9 -2.02 2.14 -17.51
C GLU A 9 -1.68 3.25 -16.51
N GLN A 10 -2.39 4.38 -16.56
CA GLN A 10 -2.17 5.49 -15.62
C GLN A 10 -2.53 5.09 -14.18
N HIS A 11 -3.63 4.38 -13.99
CA HIS A 11 -4.06 3.91 -12.67
C HIS A 11 -3.12 2.82 -12.13
N ILE A 12 -2.70 1.87 -12.97
CA ILE A 12 -1.70 0.87 -12.57
C ILE A 12 -0.45 1.56 -12.03
N ARG A 13 0.10 2.54 -12.75
CA ARG A 13 1.30 3.28 -12.31
C ARG A 13 1.07 4.00 -10.99
N ARG A 14 -0.14 4.54 -10.78
CA ARG A 14 -0.52 5.19 -9.51
C ARG A 14 -0.51 4.19 -8.36
N TYR A 15 -1.08 3.00 -8.56
CA TYR A 15 -1.08 1.95 -7.54
C TYR A 15 0.32 1.43 -7.23
N GLU A 16 1.16 1.24 -8.26
CA GLU A 16 2.57 0.85 -8.09
C GLU A 16 3.35 1.87 -7.27
N SER A 17 3.21 3.16 -7.61
CA SER A 17 3.84 4.24 -6.83
C SER A 17 3.37 4.26 -5.38
N ARG A 18 2.10 3.89 -5.12
CA ARG A 18 1.58 3.80 -3.76
C ARG A 18 2.17 2.62 -2.99
N LEU A 19 2.32 1.46 -3.64
CA LEU A 19 2.98 0.29 -3.04
C LEU A 19 4.44 0.58 -2.71
N GLU A 20 5.18 1.25 -3.61
CA GLU A 20 6.56 1.69 -3.36
C GLU A 20 6.64 2.61 -2.14
N HIS A 21 5.71 3.56 -2.02
CA HIS A 21 5.65 4.44 -0.86
C HIS A 21 5.41 3.68 0.46
N LEU A 22 4.53 2.67 0.44
CA LEU A 22 4.30 1.81 1.60
C LEU A 22 5.57 1.04 1.99
N ASP A 23 6.32 0.54 1.01
CA ASP A 23 7.58 -0.16 1.26
C ASP A 23 8.64 0.74 1.89
N GLU A 24 8.73 1.99 1.44
CA GLU A 24 9.61 2.98 2.06
C GLU A 24 9.24 3.22 3.53
N LEU A 25 7.95 3.36 3.84
CA LEU A 25 7.47 3.53 5.22
C LEU A 25 7.75 2.30 6.07
N ILE A 26 7.51 1.09 5.54
CA ILE A 26 7.86 -0.18 6.19
C ILE A 26 9.35 -0.24 6.50
N GLY A 27 10.21 0.15 5.55
CA GLY A 27 11.67 0.21 5.74
C GLY A 27 12.05 1.13 6.89
N LYS A 28 11.45 2.32 6.96
CA LYS A 28 11.66 3.28 8.07
C LYS A 28 11.18 2.72 9.41
N VAL A 29 10.04 2.04 9.44
CA VAL A 29 9.53 1.38 10.66
C VAL A 29 10.51 0.32 11.13
N ARG A 30 10.90 -0.62 10.24
CA ARG A 30 11.84 -1.70 10.57
C ARG A 30 13.15 -1.17 11.14
N SER A 31 13.73 -0.16 10.49
CA SER A 31 14.99 0.44 10.94
C SER A 31 14.88 1.05 12.34
N ARG A 32 13.78 1.75 12.66
CA ARG A 32 13.57 2.31 14.01
C ARG A 32 13.24 1.22 15.04
N LEU A 33 12.53 0.19 14.61
CA LEU A 33 12.07 -0.89 15.46
C LEU A 33 13.22 -1.76 16.01
N GLU A 34 14.28 -1.95 15.22
CA GLU A 34 15.46 -2.73 15.62
C GLU A 34 16.10 -2.22 16.92
N ALA A 35 16.09 -0.91 17.15
CA ALA A 35 16.67 -0.26 18.32
C ALA A 35 15.65 0.08 19.43
N HIS A 36 14.36 -0.27 19.25
CA HIS A 36 13.30 0.18 20.15
C HIS A 36 13.12 -0.77 21.36
N PRO A 37 13.01 -0.26 22.60
CA PRO A 37 12.89 -1.08 23.81
C PRO A 37 11.58 -1.90 23.88
N GLN A 38 10.53 -1.49 23.16
CA GLN A 38 9.25 -2.21 23.07
C GLN A 38 9.08 -2.94 21.73
N ARG A 39 10.17 -3.44 21.16
CA ARG A 39 10.21 -4.07 19.83
C ARG A 39 9.11 -5.12 19.63
N GLU A 40 8.99 -6.10 20.53
CA GLU A 40 8.03 -7.21 20.38
C GLU A 40 6.58 -6.72 20.24
N GLN A 41 6.19 -5.69 20.98
CA GLN A 41 4.83 -5.12 20.91
C GLN A 41 4.56 -4.47 19.55
N HIS A 42 5.54 -3.76 19.01
CA HIS A 42 5.42 -3.06 17.73
C HIS A 42 5.63 -3.99 16.53
N GLU A 43 6.38 -5.09 16.68
CA GLU A 43 6.54 -6.13 15.64
C GLU A 43 5.20 -6.78 15.30
N LYS A 44 4.34 -7.04 16.29
CA LYS A 44 3.01 -7.59 16.02
C LYS A 44 2.16 -6.62 15.19
N ALA A 45 2.16 -5.33 15.55
CA ALA A 45 1.44 -4.31 14.79
C ALA A 45 1.99 -4.19 13.36
N LEU A 46 3.31 -4.25 13.18
CA LEU A 46 3.92 -4.26 11.86
C LEU A 46 3.55 -5.52 11.04
N ALA A 47 3.47 -6.69 11.66
CA ALA A 47 3.08 -7.93 10.98
C ALA A 47 1.66 -7.85 10.40
N ASP A 48 0.71 -7.29 11.16
CA ASP A 48 -0.66 -7.09 10.69
C ASP A 48 -0.73 -6.12 9.51
N ILE A 49 0.09 -5.05 9.54
CA ILE A 49 0.20 -4.07 8.44
C ILE A 49 0.83 -4.72 7.19
N LEU A 50 1.86 -5.55 7.36
CA LEU A 50 2.53 -6.25 6.25
C LEU A 50 1.58 -7.21 5.53
N ALA A 51 0.76 -7.97 6.27
CA ALA A 51 -0.23 -8.86 5.67
C ALA A 51 -1.21 -8.09 4.76
N ARG A 52 -1.68 -6.91 5.21
CA ARG A 52 -2.56 -6.05 4.40
C ARG A 52 -1.86 -5.44 3.19
N ARG A 53 -0.58 -5.09 3.30
CA ARG A 53 0.24 -4.65 2.16
C ARG A 53 0.39 -5.77 1.12
N ASP A 54 0.57 -7.01 1.55
CA ASP A 54 0.67 -8.16 0.65
C ASP A 54 -0.67 -8.45 -0.03
N GLU A 55 -1.80 -8.35 0.68
CA GLU A 55 -3.14 -8.44 0.08
C GLU A 55 -3.39 -7.33 -0.95
N LEU A 56 -2.92 -6.11 -0.68
CA LEU A 56 -3.01 -4.99 -1.62
C LEU A 56 -2.20 -5.25 -2.89
N GLN A 57 -0.99 -5.81 -2.77
CA GLN A 57 -0.18 -6.21 -3.91
C GLN A 57 -0.91 -7.21 -4.81
N VAL A 58 -1.52 -8.24 -4.21
CA VAL A 58 -2.30 -9.24 -4.96
C VAL A 58 -3.43 -8.59 -5.74
N ARG A 59 -4.14 -7.61 -5.16
CA ARG A 59 -5.20 -6.87 -5.87
C ARG A 59 -4.65 -6.05 -7.04
N VAL A 60 -3.53 -5.35 -6.84
CA VAL A 60 -2.90 -4.58 -7.92
C VAL A 60 -2.44 -5.50 -9.05
N ASP A 61 -1.90 -6.68 -8.73
CA ASP A 61 -1.50 -7.66 -9.73
C ASP A 61 -2.71 -8.26 -10.46
N ASP A 62 -3.83 -8.48 -9.79
CA ASP A 62 -5.08 -8.92 -10.41
C ASP A 62 -5.62 -7.90 -11.41
N VAL A 63 -5.62 -6.61 -11.04
CA VAL A 63 -6.01 -5.51 -11.93
C VAL A 63 -5.12 -5.49 -13.17
N LYS A 64 -3.78 -5.59 -12.99
CA LYS A 64 -2.82 -5.63 -14.11
C LYS A 64 -3.08 -6.78 -15.08
N LEU A 65 -3.47 -7.96 -14.58
CA LEU A 65 -3.67 -9.15 -15.40
C LEU A 65 -5.04 -9.17 -16.11
N ASN A 66 -6.06 -8.52 -15.56
CA ASN A 66 -7.46 -8.69 -15.99
C ASN A 66 -8.09 -7.46 -16.69
N HIS A 67 -7.33 -6.44 -17.13
CA HIS A 67 -7.88 -5.28 -17.88
C HIS A 67 -8.66 -5.75 -19.15
N PRO A 68 -9.95 -5.36 -19.42
CA PRO A 68 -10.70 -4.16 -19.00
C PRO A 68 -12.08 -4.38 -18.33
N GLN A 69 -12.43 -5.59 -17.88
CA GLN A 69 -13.83 -5.92 -17.54
C GLN A 69 -14.32 -5.41 -16.16
N ASN A 70 -13.41 -5.09 -15.23
CA ASN A 70 -13.75 -4.73 -13.83
C ASN A 70 -13.26 -3.34 -13.40
N LEU A 71 -12.86 -2.50 -14.35
CA LEU A 71 -12.10 -1.29 -14.05
C LEU A 71 -12.94 -0.10 -13.57
N THR A 72 -14.24 -0.08 -13.80
CA THR A 72 -15.01 1.17 -13.63
C THR A 72 -14.99 1.69 -12.20
N GLU A 73 -15.04 0.80 -11.18
CA GLU A 73 -14.99 1.20 -9.76
C GLU A 73 -13.56 1.42 -9.25
N GLU A 74 -12.58 0.64 -9.73
CA GLU A 74 -11.18 0.81 -9.30
C GLU A 74 -10.53 2.06 -9.94
N LEU A 75 -10.91 2.41 -11.18
CA LEU A 75 -10.44 3.60 -11.89
C LEU A 75 -11.03 4.92 -11.36
N GLU A 76 -11.88 4.89 -10.33
CA GLU A 76 -12.24 6.13 -9.64
C GLU A 76 -11.04 6.66 -8.83
N GLU A 77 -10.93 7.99 -8.69
CA GLU A 77 -9.79 8.63 -8.03
C GLU A 77 -9.59 8.16 -6.58
N ASP A 78 -10.68 7.78 -5.93
CA ASP A 78 -10.77 7.23 -4.57
C ASP A 78 -11.15 5.73 -4.56
N GLY A 79 -10.80 5.00 -5.65
CA GLY A 79 -11.10 3.59 -5.77
C GLY A 79 -10.57 2.74 -4.59
N PRO A 80 -11.12 1.53 -4.36
CA PRO A 80 -10.80 0.70 -3.20
C PRO A 80 -9.30 0.51 -2.94
N ILE A 81 -8.49 0.34 -3.99
CA ILE A 81 -7.03 0.20 -3.86
C ILE A 81 -6.39 1.45 -3.24
N MET A 82 -6.80 2.66 -3.66
CA MET A 82 -6.26 3.91 -3.12
C MET A 82 -6.64 4.09 -1.64
N GLY A 83 -7.91 3.87 -1.31
CA GLY A 83 -8.38 3.99 0.07
C GLY A 83 -7.68 3.02 1.03
N ILE A 84 -7.44 1.77 0.60
CA ILE A 84 -6.71 0.79 1.40
C ILE A 84 -5.24 1.21 1.57
N ALA A 85 -4.60 1.65 0.49
CA ALA A 85 -3.21 2.08 0.55
C ALA A 85 -3.02 3.29 1.48
N ASP A 86 -3.96 4.24 1.46
CA ASP A 86 -3.95 5.41 2.34
C ASP A 86 -4.14 5.02 3.80
N ALA A 87 -5.01 4.06 4.09
CA ALA A 87 -5.19 3.54 5.44
C ALA A 87 -3.92 2.85 5.96
N ILE A 88 -3.26 2.03 5.14
CA ILE A 88 -1.99 1.39 5.48
C ILE A 88 -0.90 2.44 5.74
N ALA A 89 -0.81 3.48 4.89
CA ALA A 89 0.14 4.57 5.07
C ALA A 89 -0.07 5.31 6.39
N ALA A 90 -1.32 5.63 6.73
CA ALA A 90 -1.67 6.29 7.99
C ALA A 90 -1.30 5.45 9.23
N GLU A 91 -1.48 4.13 9.15
CA GLU A 91 -1.09 3.20 10.22
C GLU A 91 0.42 3.09 10.37
N LEU A 92 1.16 3.03 9.26
CA LEU A 92 2.63 3.05 9.27
C LEU A 92 3.16 4.37 9.86
N ASP A 93 2.58 5.51 9.50
CA ASP A 93 2.92 6.81 10.09
C ASP A 93 2.61 6.87 11.59
N ALA A 94 1.48 6.32 12.01
CA ALA A 94 1.14 6.22 13.43
C ALA A 94 2.14 5.34 14.20
N LEU A 95 2.60 4.24 13.58
CA LEU A 95 3.62 3.37 14.16
C LEU A 95 4.98 4.07 14.22
N LEU A 96 5.37 4.78 13.16
CA LEU A 96 6.58 5.60 13.13
C LEU A 96 6.61 6.63 14.26
N LYS A 97 5.50 7.34 14.50
CA LYS A 97 5.38 8.29 15.63
C LYS A 97 5.57 7.61 16.98
N LYS A 98 5.03 6.40 17.18
CA LYS A 98 5.24 5.61 18.40
C LYS A 98 6.70 5.20 18.59
N LEU A 99 7.43 5.00 17.49
CA LEU A 99 8.86 4.68 17.47
C LEU A 99 9.77 5.92 17.55
N GLY A 100 9.20 7.13 17.73
CA GLY A 100 9.96 8.38 17.87
C GLY A 100 10.36 9.06 16.56
N ALA A 101 9.57 8.89 15.50
CA ALA A 101 9.74 9.61 14.23
C ALA A 101 9.26 11.07 14.27
#